data_AF-A0AA38I748-F1
#
_entry.id   AF-A0AA38I748-F1
#
_cell.length_a   1.000
_cell.length_b   1.000
_cell.length_c   1.000
_cell.angle_alpha   90.00
_cell.angle_beta   90.00
_cell.angle_gamma   90.00
#
_symmetry.space_group_name_H-M   'P 1'
#
loop_
_entity.id
_entity.type
_entity.pdbx_description
1 polymer ?
#
loop_
_entity_poly.entity_id
_entity_poly.type
_entity_poly.pdbx_seq_one_letter_code
_entity_poly.pdbx_strand_id
1 'polypeptide(L)'
;MTLYTAVVETILTYGSECWQMKEKSKRQLEVVEMDYLRRACRISKLEHIPNTEIRRKTGRIYNTVDTVESKQLLWYGHVMRMGDERWPKRAIQYVPWNKRRRGRPTLEWREGIRKIMEDRAIEEEEWTDRKRWRSKCGMRQKL
;
A
#
# COMPACT_ATOMS: atom_id res chain seq x y z
N MET A 1 -19.89 1.84 4.36
CA MET A 1 -18.50 1.30 4.46
C MET A 1 -17.57 2.09 5.38
N THR A 2 -18.00 3.23 5.94
CA THR A 2 -17.24 4.03 6.91
C THR A 2 -16.72 3.23 8.11
N LEU A 3 -17.49 2.26 8.61
CA LEU A 3 -17.08 1.39 9.71
C LEU A 3 -15.87 0.49 9.36
N TYR A 4 -15.81 -0.06 8.14
CA TYR A 4 -14.67 -0.83 7.68
C TYR A 4 -13.40 0.03 7.68
N THR A 5 -13.49 1.19 7.04
CA THR A 5 -12.36 2.11 6.90
C THR A 5 -11.90 2.66 8.26
N ALA A 6 -12.82 2.92 9.18
CA ALA A 6 -12.50 3.50 10.48
C ALA A 6 -11.85 2.49 11.44
N VAL A 7 -12.35 1.26 11.45
CA VAL A 7 -11.94 0.25 12.43
C VAL A 7 -11.03 -0.80 11.79
N VAL A 8 -11.57 -1.55 10.83
CA VAL A 8 -10.89 -2.74 10.29
C VAL A 8 -9.66 -2.34 9.48
N GLU A 9 -9.79 -1.38 8.56
CA GLU A 9 -8.69 -0.91 7.74
C GLU A 9 -7.61 -0.22 8.59
N THR A 10 -7.98 0.59 9.58
CA THR A 10 -7.02 1.22 10.50
C THR A 10 -6.16 0.18 11.21
N ILE A 11 -6.77 -0.89 11.72
CA ILE A 11 -6.06 -1.99 12.40
C ILE A 11 -5.19 -2.76 11.40
N LEU A 12 -5.74 -3.11 10.24
CA LEU A 12 -5.03 -3.89 9.21
C LEU A 12 -3.85 -3.14 8.58
N THR A 13 -3.89 -1.82 8.57
CA THR A 13 -2.86 -0.98 7.93
C THR A 13 -2.00 -0.24 8.95
N TYR A 14 -2.04 -0.65 10.22
CA TYR A 14 -1.19 -0.08 11.25
C TYR A 14 0.27 -0.49 11.03
N GLY A 15 1.16 0.51 10.93
CA GLY A 15 2.59 0.28 10.70
C GLY A 15 2.93 -0.25 9.30
N SER A 16 1.98 -0.19 8.36
CA SER A 16 2.18 -0.74 7.02
C SER A 16 3.16 0.05 6.16
N GLU A 17 3.57 1.24 6.60
CA GLU A 17 4.57 2.07 5.94
C GLU A 17 5.90 1.33 5.72
N CYS A 18 6.28 0.46 6.66
CA CYS A 18 7.57 -0.25 6.65
C CYS A 18 7.46 -1.71 6.18
N TRP A 19 6.26 -2.17 5.79
CA TRP A 19 6.06 -3.57 5.40
C TRP A 19 6.61 -3.87 4.02
N GLN A 20 7.29 -5.00 3.88
CA GLN A 20 7.59 -5.54 2.56
C GLN A 20 6.38 -6.30 2.02
N MET A 21 5.67 -5.71 1.06
CA MET A 21 4.45 -6.28 0.49
C MET A 21 4.75 -7.38 -0.54
N LYS A 22 4.72 -8.64 -0.08
CA LYS A 22 4.73 -9.82 -0.95
C LYS A 22 3.33 -10.09 -1.51
N GLU A 23 3.26 -10.77 -2.65
CA GLU A 23 1.99 -11.14 -3.30
C GLU A 23 1.05 -11.92 -2.36
N LYS A 24 1.61 -12.83 -1.55
CA LYS A 24 0.84 -13.57 -0.53
C LYS A 24 0.18 -12.63 0.48
N SER A 25 0.92 -11.62 0.97
CA SER A 25 0.42 -10.65 1.95
C SER A 25 -0.64 -9.73 1.33
N LYS A 26 -0.44 -9.28 0.08
CA LYS A 26 -1.45 -8.53 -0.68
C LYS A 26 -2.76 -9.32 -0.79
N ARG A 27 -2.67 -10.58 -1.23
CA ARG A 27 -3.83 -11.47 -1.34
C ARG A 27 -4.53 -11.70 0.00
N GLN A 28 -3.79 -11.80 1.11
CA GLN A 28 -4.39 -11.95 2.43
C GLN A 28 -5.20 -10.71 2.84
N LEU A 29 -4.70 -9.49 2.58
CA LEU A 29 -5.44 -8.26 2.85
C LEU A 29 -6.73 -8.19 2.04
N GLU A 30 -6.68 -8.54 0.76
CA GLU A 30 -7.86 -8.60 -0.11
C GLU A 30 -8.88 -9.63 0.37
N VAL A 31 -8.43 -10.80 0.83
CA VAL A 31 -9.33 -11.83 1.37
C VAL A 31 -10.06 -11.33 2.61
N VAL A 32 -9.36 -10.69 3.54
CA VAL A 32 -9.98 -10.13 4.76
C VAL A 32 -10.99 -9.03 4.41
N GLU A 33 -10.63 -8.14 3.49
CA GLU A 33 -11.54 -7.12 2.98
C GLU A 33 -12.79 -7.74 2.36
N MET A 34 -12.63 -8.67 1.43
CA MET A 34 -13.77 -9.31 0.74
C MET A 34 -14.65 -10.13 1.69
N ASP A 35 -14.08 -10.76 2.72
CA ASP A 35 -14.84 -11.47 3.74
C ASP A 35 -15.75 -10.48 4.51
N TYR A 36 -15.20 -9.33 4.91
CA TYR A 36 -15.98 -8.28 5.56
C TYR A 36 -17.08 -7.74 4.63
N LEU A 37 -16.76 -7.39 3.39
CA LEU A 37 -17.74 -6.85 2.43
C LEU A 37 -18.88 -7.83 2.18
N ARG A 38 -18.58 -9.13 2.05
CA ARG A 38 -19.59 -10.19 1.89
C ARG A 38 -20.53 -10.27 3.09
N ARG A 39 -19.97 -10.29 4.31
CA ARG A 39 -20.76 -10.34 5.55
C ARG A 39 -21.64 -9.11 5.70
N ALA A 40 -21.11 -7.92 5.41
CA ALA A 40 -21.86 -6.66 5.47
C ALA A 40 -23.05 -6.66 4.50
N CYS A 41 -22.88 -7.24 3.31
CA CYS A 41 -23.95 -7.38 2.31
C CYS A 41 -24.83 -8.62 2.53
N ARG A 42 -24.55 -9.46 3.54
CA ARG A 42 -25.21 -10.76 3.77
C ARG A 42 -25.14 -11.72 2.56
N ILE A 43 -24.05 -11.65 1.80
CA ILE A 43 -23.82 -12.49 0.61
C ILE A 43 -22.97 -13.70 1.00
N SER A 44 -23.49 -14.89 0.72
CA SER A 44 -22.76 -16.14 0.87
C SER A 44 -21.73 -16.34 -0.25
N LYS A 45 -20.69 -17.14 0.02
CA LYS A 45 -19.76 -17.58 -1.01
C LYS A 45 -20.42 -18.54 -2.02
N LEU A 46 -21.49 -19.23 -1.60
CA LEU A 46 -22.26 -20.16 -2.44
C LEU A 46 -23.06 -19.49 -3.54
N GLU A 47 -23.30 -18.18 -3.43
CA GLU A 47 -24.00 -17.42 -4.47
C GLU A 47 -23.10 -17.12 -5.67
N HIS A 48 -21.81 -17.45 -5.60
CA HIS A 48 -20.83 -17.26 -6.68
C HIS A 48 -20.77 -15.85 -7.29
N ILE A 49 -21.27 -14.84 -6.56
CA ILE A 49 -21.23 -13.44 -6.99
C ILE A 49 -19.76 -13.00 -7.10
N PRO A 50 -19.35 -12.40 -8.22
CA PRO A 50 -17.96 -11.96 -8.41
C PRO A 50 -17.57 -10.85 -7.44
N ASN A 51 -16.29 -10.81 -7.05
CA ASN A 51 -15.78 -9.82 -6.10
C ASN A 51 -15.92 -8.38 -6.63
N THR A 52 -15.82 -8.18 -7.93
CA THR A 52 -16.03 -6.89 -8.61
C THR A 52 -17.43 -6.33 -8.36
N GLU A 53 -18.46 -7.18 -8.45
CA GLU A 53 -19.84 -6.79 -8.22
C GLU A 53 -20.10 -6.41 -6.75
N ILE A 54 -19.46 -7.12 -5.81
CA ILE A 54 -19.57 -6.81 -4.37
C ILE A 54 -18.90 -5.47 -4.06
N ARG A 55 -17.73 -5.19 -4.66
CA ARG A 55 -17.06 -3.89 -4.54
C ARG A 55 -17.93 -2.77 -5.11
N ARG A 56 -18.55 -3.00 -6.27
CA ARG A 56 -19.51 -2.06 -6.90
C ARG A 56 -20.69 -1.75 -5.99
N LYS A 57 -21.35 -2.79 -5.43
CA LYS A 57 -22.48 -2.64 -4.50
C LYS A 57 -22.12 -1.89 -3.22
N THR A 58 -20.88 -2.03 -2.76
CA THR A 58 -20.40 -1.40 -1.52
C THR A 58 -19.78 -0.02 -1.73
N GLY A 59 -19.69 0.45 -2.98
CA GLY A 59 -19.04 1.71 -3.34
C GLY A 59 -17.53 1.72 -3.05
N ARG A 60 -16.90 0.55 -2.93
CA ARG A 60 -15.49 0.39 -2.56
C ARG A 60 -14.62 0.44 -3.82
N ILE A 61 -14.21 1.66 -4.20
CA ILE A 61 -13.37 1.91 -5.38
C ILE A 61 -11.93 1.44 -5.14
N TYR A 62 -11.35 1.79 -3.99
CA TYR A 62 -9.99 1.41 -3.59
C TYR A 62 -10.02 0.26 -2.59
N ASN A 63 -9.09 -0.68 -2.75
CA ASN A 63 -8.93 -1.82 -1.85
C ASN A 63 -7.93 -1.48 -0.71
N THR A 64 -7.82 -2.38 0.26
CA THR A 64 -6.90 -2.19 1.40
C THR A 64 -5.43 -2.18 0.98
N VAL A 65 -5.07 -2.83 -0.13
CA VAL A 65 -3.70 -2.81 -0.66
C VAL A 65 -3.35 -1.42 -1.18
N ASP A 66 -4.27 -0.75 -1.88
CA ASP A 66 -4.12 0.62 -2.35
C ASP A 66 -3.85 1.57 -1.18
N THR A 67 -4.53 1.35 -0.04
CA THR A 67 -4.31 2.08 1.21
C THR A 67 -2.90 1.89 1.75
N VAL A 68 -2.41 0.65 1.80
CA VAL A 68 -1.05 0.34 2.25
C VAL A 68 -0.02 1.01 1.35
N GLU A 69 -0.14 0.83 0.04
CA GLU A 69 0.79 1.41 -0.94
C GLU A 69 0.81 2.94 -0.87
N SER A 70 -0.36 3.57 -0.69
CA SER A 70 -0.46 5.02 -0.50
C SER A 70 0.26 5.49 0.76
N LYS A 71 0.09 4.79 1.89
CA LYS A 71 0.82 5.07 3.14
C LYS A 71 2.33 4.92 2.95
N GLN A 72 2.76 3.87 2.26
CA GLN A 72 4.16 3.60 1.95
C GLN A 72 4.81 4.72 1.12
N LEU A 73 4.12 5.19 0.07
CA LEU A 73 4.59 6.32 -0.73
C LEU A 73 4.64 7.62 0.09
N LEU A 74 3.61 7.91 0.87
CA LEU A 74 3.59 9.11 1.72
C LEU A 74 4.75 9.10 2.73
N TRP A 75 5.03 7.95 3.34
CA TRP A 75 6.18 7.73 4.21
C TRP A 75 7.50 7.88 3.47
N TYR A 76 7.65 7.25 2.30
CA TYR A 76 8.85 7.37 1.47
C TYR A 76 9.20 8.82 1.19
N GLY A 77 8.25 9.58 0.64
CA GLY A 77 8.49 10.99 0.35
C GLY A 77 8.78 11.80 1.62
N HIS A 78 8.18 11.43 2.77
CA HIS A 78 8.51 12.09 4.03
C HIS A 78 9.97 11.84 4.43
N VAL A 79 10.45 10.61 4.34
CA VAL A 79 11.84 10.26 4.67
C VAL A 79 12.83 10.87 3.68
N MET A 80 12.53 10.88 2.38
CA MET A 80 13.43 11.48 1.38
C MET A 80 13.61 12.99 1.56
N ARG A 81 12.58 13.68 2.07
CA ARG A 81 12.64 15.11 2.43
C ARG A 81 13.36 15.39 3.75
N MET A 82 13.69 14.37 4.56
CA MET A 82 14.47 14.57 5.78
C MET A 82 15.93 14.93 5.43
N GLY A 83 16.64 15.53 6.39
CA GLY A 83 18.10 15.72 6.28
C GLY A 83 18.85 14.39 6.22
N ASP A 84 20.01 14.40 5.56
CA ASP A 84 20.84 13.20 5.33
C ASP A 84 21.45 12.62 6.61
N GLU A 85 21.51 13.43 7.68
CA GLU A 85 21.95 13.00 9.00
C GLU A 85 20.94 12.08 9.69
N ARG A 86 19.67 12.09 9.27
CA ARG A 86 18.58 11.35 9.93
C ARG A 86 18.69 9.85 9.66
N TRP A 87 18.62 9.08 10.75
CA TRP A 87 18.66 7.61 10.71
C TRP A 87 17.68 6.96 9.72
N PRO A 88 16.40 7.35 9.62
CA PRO A 88 15.48 6.74 8.65
C PRO A 88 15.96 6.88 7.21
N LYS A 89 16.48 8.05 6.82
CA LYS A 89 16.98 8.30 5.47
C LYS A 89 18.23 7.50 5.20
N ARG A 90 19.18 7.50 6.14
CA ARG A 90 20.39 6.68 6.08
C ARG A 90 20.07 5.19 5.95
N ALA A 91 19.08 4.69 6.70
CA ALA A 91 18.68 3.28 6.65
C ALA A 91 18.08 2.89 5.29
N ILE A 92 17.23 3.75 4.70
CA ILE A 92 16.65 3.51 3.36
C ILE A 92 17.72 3.60 2.26
N GLN A 93 18.68 4.50 2.38
CA GLN A 93 19.75 4.70 1.40
C GLN A 93 20.89 3.69 1.54
N TYR A 94 21.01 3.04 2.69
CA TYR A 94 22.09 2.09 2.95
C TYR A 94 22.06 0.91 1.98
N VAL A 95 23.20 0.65 1.34
CA VAL A 95 23.41 -0.52 0.48
C VAL A 95 24.52 -1.36 1.12
N PRO A 96 24.23 -2.60 1.55
CA PRO A 96 25.24 -3.45 2.17
C PRO A 96 26.31 -3.86 1.15
N TRP A 97 27.58 -3.79 1.56
CA TRP A 97 28.74 -4.13 0.74
C TRP A 97 28.83 -5.63 0.36
N ASN A 98 28.23 -6.51 1.17
CA ASN A 98 28.43 -7.95 1.05
C ASN A 98 27.78 -8.54 -0.22
N LYS A 99 28.48 -9.48 -0.86
CA LYS A 99 27.93 -10.30 -1.96
C LYS A 99 26.63 -10.97 -1.50
N ARG A 100 25.55 -10.71 -2.23
CA ARG A 100 24.26 -11.38 -2.02
C ARG A 100 24.42 -12.88 -2.24
N ARG A 101 23.69 -13.69 -1.47
CA ARG A 101 23.65 -15.15 -1.65
C ARG A 101 23.21 -15.49 -3.08
N ARG A 102 23.74 -16.60 -3.62
CA ARG A 102 23.38 -17.10 -4.96
C ARG A 102 21.87 -17.45 -4.99
N GLY A 103 21.16 -16.95 -6.00
CA GLY A 103 19.71 -17.14 -6.17
C GLY A 103 18.97 -15.82 -6.44
N ARG A 104 17.63 -15.87 -6.54
CA ARG A 104 16.80 -14.66 -6.67
C ARG A 104 16.92 -13.83 -5.38
N PRO A 105 17.34 -12.55 -5.45
CA PRO A 105 17.36 -11.70 -4.27
C PRO A 105 15.95 -11.59 -3.66
N THR A 106 15.89 -11.50 -2.33
CA THR A 106 14.63 -11.14 -1.68
C THR A 106 14.26 -9.74 -2.14
N LEU A 107 13.01 -9.55 -2.59
CA LEU A 107 12.48 -8.23 -2.95
C LEU A 107 12.83 -7.23 -1.85
N GLU A 108 13.47 -6.13 -2.20
CA GLU A 108 13.79 -5.10 -1.21
C GLU A 108 12.56 -4.21 -0.98
N TRP A 109 12.41 -3.62 0.21
CA TRP A 109 11.31 -2.67 0.45
C TRP A 109 11.34 -1.52 -0.57
N ARG A 110 12.54 -0.96 -0.86
CA ARG A 110 12.74 0.11 -1.84
C ARG A 110 12.38 -0.33 -3.27
N GLU A 111 12.61 -1.58 -3.62
CA GLU A 111 12.21 -2.13 -4.91
C GLU A 111 10.68 -2.22 -5.02
N GLY A 112 10.01 -2.60 -3.93
CA GLY A 112 8.55 -2.53 -3.84
C GLY A 112 8.01 -1.11 -4.03
N ILE A 113 8.63 -0.11 -3.40
CA ILE A 113 8.26 1.31 -3.58
C ILE A 113 8.41 1.74 -5.04
N ARG A 114 9.54 1.45 -5.69
CA ARG A 114 9.76 1.79 -7.10
C ARG A 114 8.72 1.14 -8.01
N LYS A 115 8.37 -0.12 -7.75
CA LYS A 115 7.30 -0.78 -8.50
C LYS A 115 5.95 -0.07 -8.33
N ILE A 116 5.60 0.33 -7.10
CA ILE A 116 4.37 1.10 -6.85
C ILE A 116 4.40 2.45 -7.58
N MET A 117 5.56 3.12 -7.62
CA MET A 117 5.73 4.38 -8.36
C MET A 117 5.54 4.17 -9.88
N GLU A 118 6.13 3.12 -10.43
CA GLU A 118 5.98 2.73 -11.85
C GLU A 118 4.51 2.43 -12.19
N ASP A 119 3.86 1.57 -11.38
CA ASP A 119 2.44 1.21 -11.54
C ASP A 119 1.51 2.44 -11.49
N ARG A 120 1.93 3.53 -10.80
CA ARG A 120 1.17 4.78 -10.64
C ARG A 120 1.70 5.95 -11.48
N ALA A 121 2.69 5.75 -12.35
CA ALA A 121 3.35 6.79 -13.14
C ALA A 121 3.79 8.02 -12.29
N ILE A 122 4.50 7.73 -11.19
CA ILE A 122 5.08 8.73 -10.29
C ILE A 122 6.59 8.75 -10.51
N GLU A 123 7.14 9.91 -10.86
CA GLU A 123 8.59 10.08 -10.99
C GLU A 123 9.24 10.20 -9.61
N GLU A 124 10.47 9.69 -9.47
CA GLU A 124 11.14 9.65 -8.17
C GLU A 124 11.41 11.05 -7.63
N GLU A 125 11.83 12.05 -8.42
CA GLU A 125 12.11 13.39 -7.89
C GLU A 125 10.85 14.19 -7.46
N GLU A 126 9.64 13.70 -7.77
CA GLU A 126 8.39 14.39 -7.41
C GLU A 126 8.15 14.46 -5.89
N TRP A 127 8.91 13.73 -5.06
CA TRP A 127 8.81 13.87 -3.61
C TRP A 127 9.27 15.24 -3.11
N THR A 128 10.00 16.03 -3.91
CA THR A 128 10.42 17.39 -3.53
C THR A 128 9.23 18.32 -3.27
N ASP A 129 8.22 18.30 -4.15
CA ASP A 129 6.97 19.03 -3.96
C ASP A 129 5.98 18.22 -3.11
N ARG A 130 5.81 18.64 -1.86
CA ARG A 130 4.91 18.00 -0.90
C ARG A 130 3.45 17.96 -1.36
N LYS A 131 2.95 19.00 -2.04
CA LYS A 131 1.56 19.07 -2.50
C LYS A 131 1.34 18.11 -3.66
N ARG A 132 2.24 18.15 -4.64
CA ARG A 132 2.21 17.25 -5.80
C ARG A 132 2.34 15.79 -5.38
N TRP A 133 3.29 15.48 -4.49
CA TRP A 133 3.49 14.15 -3.92
C TRP A 133 2.21 13.63 -3.26
N ARG A 134 1.60 14.43 -2.36
CA ARG A 134 0.35 14.04 -1.68
C ARG A 134 -0.81 13.82 -2.64
N SER A 135 -0.91 14.61 -3.71
CA SER A 135 -1.99 14.46 -4.68
C SER A 135 -1.88 13.18 -5.51
N LYS A 136 -0.66 12.74 -5.84
CA LYS A 136 -0.42 11.51 -6.60
C LYS A 136 -0.45 10.25 -5.71
N CYS A 137 0.12 10.35 -4.51
CA CYS A 137 0.26 9.21 -3.60
C CYS A 137 -0.97 8.96 -2.75
N GLY A 138 -1.72 10.01 -2.41
CA GLY A 138 -2.91 9.91 -1.57
C GLY A 138 -4.09 9.34 -2.34
N MET A 139 -4.90 8.53 -1.65
CA MET A 139 -6.22 8.15 -2.16
C MET A 139 -7.16 9.35 -1.98
N ARG A 140 -7.33 10.16 -3.01
CA ARG A 140 -8.48 11.07 -3.04
C ARG A 140 -9.72 10.22 -3.28
N GLN A 141 -10.51 9.98 -2.23
CA GLN A 141 -11.93 9.72 -2.43
C GLN A 141 -12.48 10.95 -3.17
N LYS A 142 -12.65 10.84 -4.49
CA LYS A 142 -13.64 11.65 -5.16
C LYS A 142 -14.99 11.14 -4.65
N LEU A 143 -15.54 11.84 -3.66
CA LEU A 143 -16.99 11.87 -3.46
C LEU A 143 -17.62 12.57 -4.67
#